data_AF-A0A1H2X7A8-F1
#
_entry.id   AF-A0A1H2X7A8-F1
#
_cell.length_a   1.000
_cell.length_b   1.000
_cell.length_c   1.000
_cell.angle_alpha   90.00
_cell.angle_beta   90.00
_cell.angle_gamma   90.00
#
_symmetry.space_group_name_H-M   'P 1'
#
loop_
_entity.id
_entity.type
_entity.pdbx_description
1 polymer ?
#
loop_
_entity_poly.entity_id
_entity_poly.type
_entity_poly.pdbx_seq_one_letter_code
_entity_poly.pdbx_strand_id
1 'polypeptide(L)'
;MNNRKYTGYHLNANQSMMLLLLSGKLQGICVMTRNFEDGKKDAPGDVNEYISFDVVKLKRSKHVSINPEGNVTVKLRLALKATVIEYGKDNLIDKQVTADLNKRLSALLTDRG
;
A
#
# COMPACT_ATOMS: atom_id res chain seq x y z
N MET A 1 20.26 28.39 18.45
CA MET A 1 19.89 27.02 18.01
C MET A 1 18.38 26.90 18.04
N ASN A 2 17.74 26.49 16.94
CA ASN A 2 16.27 26.42 16.85
C ASN A 2 15.73 25.28 17.72
N ASN A 3 14.80 25.60 18.62
CA ASN A 3 14.21 24.73 19.65
C ASN A 3 13.25 23.64 19.09
N ARG A 4 13.54 23.09 17.90
CA ARG A 4 12.71 22.08 17.25
C ARG A 4 12.92 20.72 17.91
N LYS A 5 11.83 20.06 18.30
CA LYS A 5 11.83 18.67 18.80
C LYS A 5 11.05 17.79 17.83
N TYR A 6 11.49 16.55 17.65
CA TYR A 6 10.67 15.55 16.99
C TYR A 6 9.42 15.29 17.82
N THR A 7 8.26 15.37 17.19
CA THR A 7 6.95 15.11 17.80
C THR A 7 6.23 14.03 17.00
N GLY A 8 5.46 13.17 17.66
CA GLY A 8 4.67 12.12 17.02
C GLY A 8 5.26 10.71 17.18
N TYR A 9 4.80 9.79 16.33
CA TYR A 9 5.18 8.38 16.36
C TYR A 9 6.25 8.07 15.30
N HIS A 10 7.12 7.11 15.59
CA HIS A 10 8.00 6.54 14.58
C HIS A 10 7.18 5.74 13.58
N LEU A 11 7.22 6.12 12.30
CA LEU A 11 6.61 5.36 11.24
C LEU A 11 7.42 4.07 11.03
N ASN A 12 6.76 2.92 11.05
CA ASN A 12 7.42 1.69 10.62
C ASN A 12 7.71 1.72 9.11
N ALA A 13 8.45 0.74 8.61
CA ALA A 13 8.85 0.69 7.19
C ALA A 13 7.64 0.75 6.23
N ASN A 14 6.55 0.03 6.55
CA ASN A 14 5.34 0.01 5.71
C ASN A 14 4.61 1.37 5.72
N GLN A 15 4.50 2.01 6.89
CA GLN A 15 3.90 3.33 7.02
C GLN A 15 4.73 4.40 6.30
N SER A 16 6.06 4.35 6.44
CA SER A 16 6.98 5.25 5.74
C SER A 16 6.86 5.09 4.23
N MET A 17 6.80 3.86 3.74
CA MET A 17 6.61 3.57 2.32
C MET A 17 5.25 4.07 1.82
N MET A 18 4.16 3.83 2.56
CA MET A 18 2.84 4.33 2.20
C MET A 18 2.82 5.87 2.13
N LEU A 19 3.44 6.55 3.09
CA LEU A 19 3.61 8.00 3.06
C LEU A 19 4.33 8.47 1.80
N LEU A 20 5.40 7.77 1.40
CA LEU A 20 6.13 8.10 0.16
C LEU A 20 5.24 7.92 -1.08
N LEU A 21 4.51 6.81 -1.18
CA LEU A 21 3.55 6.55 -2.27
C LEU A 21 2.46 7.63 -2.33
N LEU A 22 1.86 7.98 -1.19
CA LEU A 22 0.83 9.01 -1.09
C LEU A 22 1.38 10.43 -1.28
N SER A 23 2.66 10.67 -1.06
CA SER A 23 3.31 11.95 -1.35
C SER A 23 3.66 12.12 -2.84
N GLY A 24 3.60 11.03 -3.63
CA GLY A 24 4.01 11.01 -5.03
C GLY A 24 5.52 11.10 -5.21
N LYS A 25 6.32 10.78 -4.18
CA LYS A 25 7.79 10.89 -4.17
C LYS A 25 8.49 9.56 -4.43
N LEU A 26 7.88 8.69 -5.23
CA LEU A 26 8.52 7.42 -5.57
C LEU A 26 9.76 7.71 -6.43
N GLN A 27 10.96 7.45 -5.90
CA GLN A 27 12.23 7.48 -6.61
C GLN A 27 12.91 6.13 -6.43
N GLY A 28 13.16 5.42 -7.53
CA GLY A 28 13.80 4.09 -7.50
C GLY A 28 12.82 2.92 -7.33
N ILE A 29 13.34 1.82 -6.78
CA ILE A 29 12.64 0.53 -6.61
C ILE A 29 11.74 0.57 -5.38
N CYS A 30 10.53 0.00 -5.48
CA CYS A 30 9.56 -0.05 -4.39
C CYS A 30 8.98 -1.46 -4.29
N VAL A 31 9.73 -2.35 -3.65
CA VAL A 31 9.29 -3.72 -3.38
C VAL A 31 8.47 -3.78 -2.11
N MET A 32 7.29 -4.41 -2.21
CA MET A 32 6.46 -4.78 -1.08
C MET A 32 6.26 -6.29 -1.05
N THR A 33 6.39 -6.88 0.13
CA THR A 33 5.98 -8.26 0.42
C THR A 33 4.78 -8.22 1.36
N ARG A 34 3.70 -8.92 1.00
CA ARG A 34 2.44 -8.95 1.77
C ARG A 34 1.92 -10.37 1.85
N ASN A 35 1.40 -10.74 3.02
CA ASN A 35 0.51 -11.90 3.12
C ASN A 35 -0.85 -11.49 2.51
N PHE A 36 -1.35 -12.29 1.56
CA PHE A 36 -2.59 -12.02 0.83
C PHE A 36 -3.77 -12.93 1.27
N GLU A 37 -3.56 -13.85 2.21
CA GLU A 37 -4.64 -14.60 2.86
C GLU A 37 -5.10 -13.86 4.13
N ASP A 38 -6.38 -13.56 4.19
CA ASP A 38 -6.97 -12.77 5.27
C ASP A 38 -6.94 -13.53 6.61
N GLY A 39 -6.44 -12.86 7.65
CA GLY A 39 -7.01 -12.97 8.99
C GLY A 39 -6.22 -13.71 10.07
N LYS A 40 -5.19 -14.50 9.77
CA LYS A 40 -4.37 -15.12 10.83
C LYS A 40 -3.11 -14.31 11.09
N LYS A 41 -3.27 -13.37 12.02
CA LYS A 41 -2.15 -12.83 12.80
C LYS A 41 -1.42 -14.02 13.46
N ASP A 42 -0.11 -14.06 13.31
CA ASP A 42 0.82 -14.69 14.24
C ASP A 42 1.06 -16.22 14.14
N ALA A 43 0.83 -16.86 12.99
CA ALA A 43 1.51 -18.13 12.66
C ALA A 43 2.66 -17.86 11.69
N PRO A 44 3.78 -18.62 11.71
CA PRO A 44 4.71 -18.63 10.57
C PRO A 44 3.91 -19.12 9.36
N GLY A 45 3.41 -18.16 8.58
CA GLY A 45 2.48 -18.42 7.48
C GLY A 45 3.13 -19.31 6.43
N ASP A 46 2.31 -20.12 5.77
CA ASP A 46 2.75 -20.85 4.59
C ASP A 46 3.36 -19.85 3.60
N VAL A 47 4.56 -20.14 3.09
CA VAL A 47 5.23 -19.31 2.07
C VAL A 47 4.33 -19.09 0.85
N ASN A 48 3.40 -20.01 0.60
CA ASN A 48 2.38 -19.91 -0.42
C ASN A 48 1.37 -18.76 -0.20
N GLU A 49 1.35 -18.13 0.97
CA GLU A 49 0.45 -17.02 1.31
C GLU A 49 1.07 -15.64 1.07
N TYR A 50 2.31 -15.58 0.59
CA TYR A 50 3.01 -14.33 0.35
C TYR A 50 3.07 -13.97 -1.13
N ILE A 51 3.00 -12.67 -1.39
CA ILE A 51 3.28 -12.07 -2.68
C ILE A 51 4.30 -10.93 -2.52
N SER A 52 5.32 -10.94 -3.36
CA SER A 52 6.31 -9.88 -3.48
C SER A 52 6.14 -9.18 -4.81
N PHE A 53 6.06 -7.85 -4.82
CA PHE A 53 5.84 -7.07 -6.03
C PHE A 53 6.58 -5.73 -5.99
N ASP A 54 7.05 -5.28 -7.15
CA ASP A 54 7.66 -3.97 -7.34
C ASP A 54 6.65 -3.00 -7.98
N VAL A 55 6.54 -1.79 -7.42
CA VAL A 55 5.67 -0.73 -7.97
C VAL A 55 6.38 0.00 -9.10
N VAL A 56 6.02 -0.32 -10.34
CA VAL A 56 6.63 0.24 -11.55
C VAL A 56 5.98 1.54 -12.03
N LYS A 57 4.73 1.81 -11.65
CA LYS A 57 4.05 3.07 -11.99
C LYS A 57 3.08 3.48 -10.90
N LEU A 58 3.06 4.78 -10.64
CA LEU A 58 2.21 5.41 -9.64
C LEU A 58 1.39 6.52 -10.30
N LYS A 59 0.07 6.49 -10.10
CA LYS A 59 -0.82 7.64 -10.36
C LYS A 59 -1.53 7.99 -9.06
N ARG A 60 -1.58 9.28 -8.75
CA ARG A 60 -2.24 9.77 -7.54
C ARG A 60 -3.08 10.99 -7.84
N SER A 61 -4.23 11.11 -7.19
CA SER A 61 -4.97 12.36 -7.12
C SER A 61 -5.36 12.71 -5.68
N LYS A 62 -5.42 14.01 -5.40
CA LYS A 62 -5.86 14.58 -4.13
C LYS A 62 -6.94 15.61 -4.44
N HIS A 63 -8.11 15.44 -3.85
CA HIS A 63 -9.18 16.42 -3.90
C HIS A 63 -9.49 16.87 -2.48
N VAL A 64 -9.50 18.19 -2.27
CA VAL A 64 -9.81 18.80 -0.97
C VAL A 64 -11.07 19.62 -1.15
N SER A 65 -12.04 19.42 -0.28
CA SER A 65 -13.29 20.18 -0.25
C SER A 65 -13.62 20.59 1.18
N ILE A 66 -14.38 21.67 1.31
CA ILE A 66 -14.91 22.16 2.59
C ILE A 66 -16.43 22.13 2.45
N ASN A 67 -17.11 21.49 3.41
CA ASN A 67 -18.56 21.47 3.43
C ASN A 67 -19.13 22.78 4.04
N PRO A 68 -20.43 23.07 3.92
CA PRO A 68 -21.03 24.28 4.48
C PRO A 68 -20.83 24.45 5.99
N GLU A 69 -20.66 23.35 6.72
CA GLU A 69 -20.38 23.35 8.17
C GLU A 69 -18.90 23.64 8.50
N GLY A 70 -18.05 23.83 7.49
CA GLY A 70 -16.62 24.13 7.66
C GLY A 70 -15.71 22.91 7.81
N ASN A 71 -16.24 21.69 7.71
CA ASN A 71 -15.45 20.46 7.77
C ASN A 71 -14.65 20.27 6.49
N VAL A 72 -13.34 20.00 6.65
CA VAL A 72 -12.43 19.69 5.56
C VAL A 72 -12.50 18.20 5.24
N THR A 73 -12.80 17.86 3.98
CA THR A 73 -12.74 16.50 3.45
C THR A 73 -11.58 16.38 2.47
N VAL A 74 -10.72 15.38 2.67
CA VAL A 74 -9.61 15.07 1.76
C VAL A 74 -9.81 13.71 1.14
N LYS A 75 -10.05 13.67 -0.17
CA LYS A 75 -10.14 12.44 -0.95
C LYS A 75 -8.81 12.15 -1.63
N LEU A 76 -8.15 11.09 -1.20
CA LEU A 76 -6.94 10.57 -1.82
C LEU A 76 -7.30 9.36 -2.68
N ARG A 77 -6.81 9.33 -3.92
CA ARG A 77 -6.86 8.15 -4.78
C ARG A 77 -5.44 7.77 -5.17
N LEU A 78 -5.14 6.49 -5.03
CA LEU A 78 -3.87 5.88 -5.35
C LEU A 78 -4.11 4.75 -6.35
N ALA A 79 -3.43 4.79 -7.49
CA ALA A 79 -3.44 3.71 -8.46
C ALA A 79 -1.99 3.27 -8.71
N LEU A 80 -1.71 2.01 -8.40
CA LEU A 80 -0.40 1.39 -8.52
C LEU A 80 -0.43 0.40 -9.69
N LYS A 81 0.58 0.47 -10.56
CA LYS A 81 0.93 -0.62 -11.46
C LYS A 81 2.14 -1.31 -10.86
N ALA A 82 2.07 -2.62 -10.72
CA ALA A 82 3.14 -3.42 -10.15
C ALA A 82 3.53 -4.59 -11.06
N THR A 83 4.76 -5.05 -10.90
CA THR A 83 5.26 -6.30 -11.44
C THR A 83 5.42 -7.27 -10.28
N VAL A 84 4.86 -8.48 -10.41
CA VAL A 84 5.07 -9.53 -9.40
C VAL A 84 6.49 -10.07 -9.54
N ILE A 85 7.19 -10.15 -8.42
CA ILE A 85 8.53 -10.75 -8.31
C ILE A 85 8.39 -12.22 -7.95
N GLU A 86 7.54 -12.50 -6.96
CA GLU A 86 7.32 -13.85 -6.44
C GLU A 86 5.87 -13.99 -5.97
N TYR A 87 5.27 -15.16 -6.26
CA TYR A 87 3.96 -15.54 -5.79
C TYR A 87 3.93 -17.03 -5.49
N GLY A 88 3.76 -17.38 -4.22
CA GLY A 88 3.96 -18.77 -3.78
C GLY A 88 2.96 -19.79 -4.33
N LYS A 89 1.81 -19.39 -4.91
CA LYS A 89 0.81 -20.32 -5.48
C LYS A 89 0.95 -20.58 -6.99
N ASP A 90 1.99 -20.06 -7.65
CA ASP A 90 2.40 -20.35 -9.04
C ASP A 90 1.27 -20.38 -10.11
N ASN A 91 0.32 -19.45 -10.05
CA ASN A 91 -0.86 -19.44 -10.95
C ASN A 91 -1.23 -18.03 -11.47
N LEU A 92 -0.24 -17.12 -11.60
CA LEU A 92 -0.49 -15.73 -12.05
C LEU A 92 -0.96 -15.59 -13.50
N ILE A 93 -0.87 -16.65 -14.31
CA ILE A 93 -1.36 -16.66 -15.70
C ILE A 93 -2.91 -16.59 -15.73
N ASP A 94 -3.57 -17.04 -14.66
CA ASP A 94 -5.01 -16.93 -14.53
C ASP A 94 -5.45 -15.48 -14.25
N LYS A 95 -6.31 -14.95 -15.13
CA LYS A 95 -6.89 -13.62 -14.99
C LYS A 95 -7.77 -13.49 -13.75
N GLN A 96 -8.45 -14.57 -13.34
CA GLN A 96 -9.29 -14.57 -12.15
C GLN A 96 -8.44 -14.42 -10.89
N VAL A 97 -7.32 -15.16 -10.81
CA VAL A 97 -6.34 -15.04 -9.72
C VAL A 97 -5.79 -13.62 -9.64
N THR A 98 -5.43 -13.03 -10.79
CA THR A 98 -4.93 -11.65 -10.84
C THR A 98 -5.98 -10.62 -10.39
N ALA A 99 -7.26 -10.81 -10.77
CA ALA A 99 -8.35 -9.94 -10.36
C ALA A 99 -8.58 -10.00 -8.84
N ASP A 100 -8.57 -11.20 -8.26
CA ASP A 100 -8.74 -11.42 -6.83
C ASP A 100 -7.57 -10.82 -6.03
N LEU A 101 -6.33 -11.00 -6.50
CA LEU A 101 -5.15 -10.38 -5.90
C LEU A 101 -5.24 -8.85 -5.92
N ASN A 102 -5.65 -8.25 -7.03
CA ASN A 102 -5.84 -6.80 -7.12
C ASN A 102 -6.86 -6.29 -6.08
N LYS A 103 -7.98 -7.01 -5.92
CA LYS A 103 -9.02 -6.65 -4.94
C LYS A 103 -8.48 -6.74 -3.50
N ARG A 104 -7.84 -7.85 -3.15
CA ARG A 104 -7.29 -8.09 -1.80
C ARG A 104 -6.18 -7.10 -1.45
N LEU A 105 -5.22 -6.90 -2.34
CA LEU A 105 -4.13 -5.94 -2.11
C LEU A 105 -4.66 -4.50 -2.02
N SER A 106 -5.66 -4.13 -2.83
CA SER A 106 -6.30 -2.81 -2.73
C SER A 106 -6.98 -2.61 -1.38
N ALA A 107 -7.67 -3.63 -0.87
CA ALA A 107 -8.28 -3.59 0.46
C ALA A 107 -7.21 -3.46 1.56
N LEU A 108 -6.19 -4.32 1.53
CA LEU A 108 -5.10 -4.32 2.53
C LEU A 108 -4.38 -2.98 2.61
N LEU A 109 -4.10 -2.35 1.46
CA LEU A 109 -3.41 -1.06 1.39
C LEU A 109 -4.29 0.14 1.77
N THR A 110 -5.62 -0.04 1.78
CA THR A 110 -6.58 1.03 2.13
C THR A 110 -7.05 0.91 3.58
N ASP A 111 -7.19 -0.31 4.11
CA ASP A 111 -7.71 -0.57 5.46
C ASP A 111 -6.66 -0.35 6.56
N ARG A 112 -5.37 -0.47 6.21
CA ARG A 112 -4.22 -0.25 7.11
C ARG A 112 -3.43 1.03 6.81
N GLY A 113 -4.00 1.92 5.99
CA GLY A 113 -3.42 3.21 5.61
C GLY A 113 -3.57 4.27 6.69
#